data_AF-A0A4U5Q1Y4-F1
#
_entry.id   AF-A0A4U5Q1Y4-F1
#
_cell.length_a   1.000
_cell.length_b   1.000
_cell.length_c   1.000
_cell.angle_alpha   90.00
_cell.angle_beta   90.00
_cell.angle_gamma   90.00
#
_symmetry.space_group_name_H-M   'P 1'
#
loop_
_entity.id
_entity.type
_entity.pdbx_description
1 polymer ?
#
loop_
_entity_poly.entity_id
_entity_poly.type
_entity_poly.pdbx_seq_one_letter_code
_entity_poly.pdbx_strand_id
1 'polypeptide(L)'
;MNYLTVLNSAINHKLAPPLAVLRRQQFLIRVLGVGGENRMQGSKFEADSDNILRAITPVLDPNRHKGQAGKVAVIGGCREYTGAPYFAAISALKIGADLSHVFCTKDAAPVIKSYSPELIVHPVLEESYSVGDRDKDHISRRVVAEVDKWMERFDCLVVGPGLGRDPFLLDCVSEIIKQARQSNVPVIIDGDGLFLVTNNLGLVSGYPLAILTPNVNEYKRLVQKVLNCEVNDQDAHGQLLSLAKQIGGVTILRKGKCDLISDGEIVKSVSSHGSPRRCGGQGDILSGSVAVFLSWARQLILADEGNLIISPKNPTMLGCIAGSALLRKAASLAFEDRKRSTLTTDIIECLGRSLEDICPAC
;
A
#
# COMPACT_ATOMS: atom_id res chain seq x y z
N MET A 1 0.77 -12.57 -84.32
CA MET A 1 2.23 -12.72 -84.11
C MET A 1 2.41 -13.20 -82.68
N ASN A 2 2.47 -14.52 -82.44
CA ASN A 2 3.70 -15.31 -82.31
C ASN A 2 4.58 -14.74 -81.16
N TYR A 3 4.79 -15.40 -80.02
CA TYR A 3 5.24 -16.79 -79.84
C TYR A 3 4.84 -17.37 -78.48
N LEU A 4 4.56 -18.67 -78.52
CA LEU A 4 4.51 -19.61 -77.41
C LEU A 4 5.89 -20.30 -77.30
N THR A 5 6.20 -20.84 -76.11
CA THR A 5 7.20 -21.91 -75.80
C THR A 5 8.69 -21.55 -75.70
N VAL A 6 9.32 -21.81 -74.54
CA VAL A 6 10.25 -22.94 -74.29
C VAL A 6 10.36 -23.21 -72.77
N LEU A 7 10.33 -24.50 -72.43
CA LEU A 7 10.38 -25.16 -71.12
C LEU A 7 11.81 -25.36 -70.55
N ASN A 8 11.86 -25.58 -69.22
CA ASN A 8 12.75 -26.45 -68.45
C ASN A 8 14.25 -26.09 -68.24
N SER A 9 14.61 -25.79 -66.98
CA SER A 9 15.53 -26.64 -66.19
C SER A 9 15.49 -26.28 -64.70
N ALA A 10 15.44 -27.32 -63.85
CA ALA A 10 15.41 -27.27 -62.40
C ALA A 10 16.72 -26.80 -61.74
N ILE A 11 16.62 -26.32 -60.49
CA ILE A 11 17.29 -26.82 -59.26
C ILE A 11 17.43 -25.67 -58.23
N ASN A 12 16.83 -25.92 -57.06
CA ASN A 12 17.15 -25.44 -55.70
C ASN A 12 18.13 -24.27 -55.53
N HIS A 13 17.66 -23.17 -54.92
CA HIS A 13 18.11 -22.78 -53.58
C HIS A 13 17.20 -21.69 -53.01
N LYS A 14 16.61 -22.00 -51.84
CA LYS A 14 15.82 -21.10 -51.00
C LYS A 14 16.71 -19.95 -50.49
N LEU A 15 16.36 -18.70 -50.80
CA LEU A 15 16.78 -17.56 -50.00
C LEU A 15 15.69 -17.30 -48.95
N ALA A 16 16.05 -17.52 -47.68
CA ALA A 16 15.20 -17.33 -46.53
C ALA A 16 14.87 -15.83 -46.33
N PRO A 17 13.66 -15.48 -45.86
CA PRO A 17 13.32 -14.10 -45.54
C PRO A 17 14.12 -13.58 -44.32
N PRO A 18 14.32 -12.25 -44.20
CA PRO A 18 15.12 -11.65 -43.12
C PRO A 18 14.60 -11.98 -41.71
N LEU A 19 15.53 -12.10 -40.76
CA LEU A 19 15.29 -12.41 -39.32
C LEU A 19 14.24 -11.49 -38.65
N ALA A 20 14.02 -10.28 -39.15
CA ALA A 20 13.02 -9.34 -38.66
C ALA A 20 11.57 -9.73 -39.02
N VAL A 21 11.35 -10.47 -40.10
CA VAL A 21 10.03 -10.96 -40.54
C VAL A 21 9.66 -12.25 -39.81
N LEU A 22 10.63 -13.12 -39.55
CA LEU A 22 10.45 -14.33 -38.72
C LEU A 22 10.06 -14.01 -37.27
N ARG A 23 10.62 -12.93 -36.68
CA ARG A 23 10.23 -12.45 -35.34
C ARG A 23 8.79 -11.92 -35.26
N ARG A 24 8.24 -11.36 -36.34
CA ARG A 24 6.84 -10.88 -36.40
C ARG A 24 5.82 -12.00 -36.63
N GLN A 25 6.18 -13.11 -37.26
CA GLN A 25 5.27 -14.26 -37.43
C GLN A 25 5.28 -15.25 -36.24
N GLN A 26 6.40 -15.40 -35.52
CA GLN A 26 6.42 -16.20 -34.27
C GLN A 26 5.64 -15.57 -33.11
N PHE A 27 5.45 -14.25 -33.11
CA PHE A 27 4.60 -13.55 -32.14
C PHE A 27 3.10 -13.87 -32.35
N LEU A 28 2.67 -14.15 -33.58
CA LEU A 28 1.26 -14.41 -33.91
C LEU A 28 0.85 -15.89 -33.78
N ILE A 29 1.79 -16.84 -33.83
CA ILE A 29 1.49 -18.29 -33.73
C ILE A 29 1.48 -18.78 -32.27
N ARG A 30 2.02 -18.01 -31.30
CA ARG A 30 1.79 -18.27 -29.87
C ARG A 30 0.40 -17.84 -29.37
N VAL A 31 -0.41 -17.21 -30.23
CA VAL A 31 -1.74 -16.68 -29.90
C VAL A 31 -2.86 -17.72 -30.13
N LEU A 32 -2.62 -18.88 -30.75
CA LEU A 32 -3.71 -19.83 -31.05
C LEU A 32 -3.30 -21.31 -30.87
N GLY A 33 -3.83 -21.99 -29.84
CA GLY A 33 -4.04 -23.46 -29.85
C GLY A 33 -3.64 -24.28 -28.61
N VAL A 34 -4.57 -24.41 -27.65
CA VAL A 34 -5.01 -25.63 -26.91
C VAL A 34 -4.06 -26.85 -26.88
N GLY A 35 -3.75 -27.54 -25.78
CA GLY A 35 -4.20 -27.50 -24.39
C GLY A 35 -3.34 -28.47 -23.54
N GLY A 36 -3.35 -28.26 -22.23
CA GLY A 36 -2.65 -29.05 -21.23
C GLY A 36 -2.98 -28.48 -19.85
N GLU A 37 -3.81 -29.19 -19.11
CA GLU A 37 -4.52 -28.74 -17.91
C GLU A 37 -3.58 -28.36 -16.74
N ASN A 38 -4.08 -27.44 -15.90
CA ASN A 38 -3.55 -26.97 -14.60
C ASN A 38 -2.40 -25.95 -14.57
N ARG A 39 -2.54 -24.79 -15.25
CA ARG A 39 -1.76 -23.57 -14.90
C ARG A 39 -2.36 -22.20 -15.25
N MET A 40 -3.64 -22.10 -15.61
CA MET A 40 -4.26 -20.83 -16.05
C MET A 40 -5.26 -20.23 -15.05
N GLN A 41 -4.77 -19.81 -13.88
CA GLN A 41 -5.47 -18.82 -13.05
C GLN A 41 -4.55 -17.68 -12.55
N GLY A 42 -3.22 -17.82 -12.72
CA GLY A 42 -2.24 -16.85 -12.21
C GLY A 42 -2.11 -15.55 -13.00
N SER A 43 -2.54 -15.46 -14.27
CA SER A 43 -2.27 -14.26 -15.09
C SER A 43 -3.33 -13.16 -15.02
N LYS A 44 -4.56 -13.46 -14.59
CA LYS A 44 -5.67 -12.47 -14.62
C LYS A 44 -5.59 -11.47 -13.46
N PHE A 45 -5.18 -11.95 -12.29
CA PHE A 45 -5.19 -11.18 -11.04
C PHE A 45 -3.85 -10.53 -10.72
N GLU A 46 -2.73 -11.06 -11.22
CA GLU A 46 -1.42 -10.47 -10.92
C GLU A 46 -1.32 -9.03 -11.42
N ALA A 47 -0.84 -8.15 -10.54
CA ALA A 47 -0.56 -6.77 -10.88
C ALA A 47 0.81 -6.62 -11.54
N ASP A 48 0.91 -5.73 -12.53
CA ASP A 48 2.19 -5.28 -13.07
C ASP A 48 2.79 -4.22 -12.13
N SER A 49 3.29 -4.68 -10.99
CA SER A 49 3.74 -3.81 -9.90
C SER A 49 4.94 -2.95 -10.26
N ASP A 50 5.84 -3.44 -11.12
CA ASP A 50 7.04 -2.71 -11.54
C ASP A 50 6.66 -1.53 -12.43
N ASN A 51 5.75 -1.74 -13.39
CA ASN A 51 5.24 -0.65 -14.22
C ASN A 51 4.48 0.39 -13.38
N ILE A 52 3.66 -0.07 -12.41
CA ILE A 52 2.97 0.83 -11.49
C ILE A 52 3.96 1.66 -10.67
N LEU A 53 4.99 1.04 -10.09
CA LEU A 53 6.03 1.75 -9.32
C LEU A 53 6.73 2.80 -10.16
N ARG A 54 7.13 2.47 -11.39
CA ARG A 54 7.77 3.43 -12.33
C ARG A 54 6.86 4.59 -12.70
N ALA A 55 5.56 4.32 -12.85
CA ALA A 55 4.60 5.34 -13.25
C ALA A 55 4.29 6.34 -12.13
N ILE A 56 4.15 5.86 -10.89
CA ILE A 56 3.73 6.72 -9.77
C ILE A 56 4.89 7.35 -9.01
N THR A 57 6.10 6.80 -9.08
CA THR A 57 7.26 7.37 -8.39
C THR A 57 7.67 8.67 -9.08
N PRO A 58 7.65 9.82 -8.39
CA PRO A 58 7.98 11.09 -9.02
C PRO A 58 9.48 11.18 -9.31
N VAL A 59 9.82 11.83 -10.42
CA VAL A 59 11.21 12.21 -10.71
C VAL A 59 11.67 13.26 -9.70
N LEU A 60 12.95 13.18 -9.29
CA LEU A 60 13.58 14.21 -8.48
C LEU A 60 13.81 15.45 -9.36
N ASP A 61 13.16 16.55 -9.00
CA ASP A 61 13.25 17.82 -9.71
C ASP A 61 13.83 18.89 -8.78
N PRO A 62 14.98 19.52 -9.13
CA PRO A 62 15.60 20.58 -8.33
C PRO A 62 14.69 21.79 -8.05
N ASN A 63 13.62 21.98 -8.83
CA ASN A 63 12.66 23.06 -8.63
C ASN A 63 11.55 22.72 -7.62
N ARG A 64 11.46 21.46 -7.18
CA ARG A 64 10.51 21.05 -6.14
C ARG A 64 11.03 21.42 -4.77
N HIS A 65 10.10 21.76 -3.88
CA HIS A 65 10.38 22.18 -2.52
C HIS A 65 9.87 21.16 -1.51
N LYS A 66 10.47 21.17 -0.32
CA LYS A 66 10.08 20.33 0.81
C LYS A 66 8.57 20.41 1.06
N GLY A 67 7.92 19.24 1.08
CA GLY A 67 6.49 19.06 1.28
C GLY A 67 5.71 18.83 0.00
N GLN A 68 6.35 18.78 -1.17
CA GLN A 68 5.68 18.49 -2.44
C GLN A 68 5.73 16.99 -2.80
N ALA A 69 6.69 16.23 -2.28
CA ALA A 69 6.83 14.79 -2.51
C ALA A 69 6.24 13.92 -1.38
N GLY A 70 5.28 14.45 -0.62
CA GLY A 70 4.48 13.68 0.34
C GLY A 70 4.71 14.06 1.79
N LYS A 71 3.62 14.33 2.48
CA LYS A 71 3.54 14.63 3.92
C LYS A 71 2.65 13.57 4.58
N VAL A 72 3.28 12.62 5.25
CA VAL A 72 2.59 11.50 5.90
C VAL A 72 2.42 11.78 7.38
N ALA A 73 1.27 11.43 7.95
CA ALA A 73 1.02 11.45 9.38
C ALA A 73 0.67 10.06 9.91
N VAL A 74 1.30 9.64 10.99
CA VAL A 74 0.97 8.40 11.70
C VAL A 74 0.27 8.75 13.01
N ILE A 75 -0.96 8.28 13.19
CA ILE A 75 -1.75 8.38 14.42
C ILE A 75 -1.66 7.04 15.14
N GLY A 76 -0.89 6.99 16.21
CA GLY A 76 -0.60 5.76 16.94
C GLY A 76 0.50 5.96 17.97
N GLY A 77 0.96 4.88 18.59
CA GLY A 77 1.90 4.94 19.71
C GLY A 77 1.24 5.28 21.03
N CYS A 78 1.07 4.26 21.85
CA CYS A 78 0.71 4.36 23.26
C CYS A 78 1.93 4.05 24.14
N ARG A 79 1.72 4.08 25.46
CA ARG A 79 2.73 3.79 26.48
C ARG A 79 3.52 2.49 26.21
N GLU A 80 2.85 1.44 25.75
CA GLU A 80 3.45 0.11 25.52
C GLU A 80 4.08 -0.04 24.13
N TYR A 81 3.51 0.60 23.11
CA TYR A 81 3.80 0.30 21.71
C TYR A 81 4.43 1.48 20.97
N THR A 82 5.69 1.77 21.27
CA THR A 82 6.45 2.88 20.66
C THR A 82 7.12 2.54 19.34
N GLY A 83 7.40 1.25 19.08
CA GLY A 83 8.13 0.82 17.87
C GLY A 83 7.30 0.86 16.59
N ALA A 84 6.03 0.44 16.65
CA ALA A 84 5.13 0.40 15.50
C ALA A 84 4.93 1.77 14.80
N PRO A 85 4.60 2.87 15.51
CA PRO A 85 4.47 4.18 14.85
C PRO A 85 5.80 4.67 14.27
N TYR A 86 6.93 4.35 14.90
CA TYR A 86 8.25 4.65 14.35
C TYR A 86 8.48 3.93 13.03
N PHE A 87 8.24 2.61 12.95
CA PHE A 87 8.45 1.84 11.73
C PHE A 87 7.61 2.36 10.57
N ALA A 88 6.32 2.67 10.81
CA ALA A 88 5.48 3.26 9.77
C ALA A 88 6.01 4.63 9.30
N ALA A 89 6.36 5.50 10.24
CA ALA A 89 6.79 6.86 9.94
C ALA A 89 8.16 6.91 9.24
N ILE A 90 9.13 6.12 9.69
CA ILE A 90 10.48 6.10 9.12
C ILE A 90 10.51 5.41 7.76
N SER A 91 9.67 4.40 7.53
CA SER A 91 9.54 3.78 6.21
C SER A 91 9.05 4.77 5.17
N ALA A 92 8.11 5.65 5.53
CA ALA A 92 7.67 6.71 4.62
C ALA A 92 8.84 7.62 4.19
N LEU A 93 9.68 8.06 5.13
CA LEU A 93 10.86 8.88 4.82
C LEU A 93 11.89 8.11 3.98
N LYS A 94 12.18 6.85 4.32
CA LYS A 94 13.15 6.02 3.60
C LYS A 94 12.74 5.72 2.15
N ILE A 95 11.45 5.82 1.83
CA ILE A 95 10.92 5.68 0.46
C ILE A 95 11.03 7.00 -0.30
N GLY A 96 10.88 8.14 0.37
CA GLY A 96 11.00 9.46 -0.26
C GLY A 96 9.91 10.46 0.12
N ALA A 97 9.13 10.23 1.17
CA ALA A 97 8.28 11.30 1.71
C ALA A 97 9.15 12.45 2.24
N ASP A 98 8.73 13.69 1.97
CA ASP A 98 9.46 14.88 2.42
C ASP A 98 9.31 15.13 3.93
N LEU A 99 8.17 14.73 4.48
CA LEU A 99 7.81 14.95 5.87
C LEU A 99 7.02 13.76 6.42
N SER A 100 7.39 13.35 7.64
CA SER A 100 6.70 12.29 8.36
C SER A 100 6.44 12.71 9.79
N HIS A 101 5.16 12.78 10.14
CA HIS A 101 4.67 13.21 11.44
C HIS A 101 4.17 12.00 12.23
N VAL A 102 4.41 12.00 13.54
CA VAL A 102 3.86 10.97 14.45
C VAL A 102 3.06 11.68 15.53
N PHE A 103 1.75 11.44 15.59
CA PHE A 103 0.90 11.85 16.69
C PHE A 103 0.72 10.67 17.62
N CYS A 104 1.26 10.79 18.83
CA CYS A 104 1.33 9.72 19.80
C CYS A 104 0.98 10.21 21.20
N THR A 105 0.93 9.30 22.16
CA THR A 105 0.77 9.66 23.57
C THR A 105 2.03 10.36 24.09
N LYS A 106 1.87 11.14 25.16
CA LYS A 106 2.96 11.86 25.80
C LYS A 106 4.09 10.94 26.26
N ASP A 107 3.74 9.77 26.78
CA ASP A 107 4.71 8.79 27.30
C ASP A 107 5.47 8.08 26.18
N ALA A 108 4.84 7.90 25.01
CA ALA A 108 5.49 7.31 23.84
C ALA A 108 6.50 8.27 23.16
N ALA A 109 6.24 9.58 23.24
CA ALA A 109 6.96 10.57 22.44
C ALA A 109 8.48 10.65 22.71
N PRO A 110 8.98 10.65 23.96
CA PRO A 110 10.42 10.68 24.22
C PRO A 110 11.15 9.48 23.60
N VAL A 111 10.53 8.30 23.65
CA VAL A 111 11.08 7.06 23.09
C VAL A 111 11.12 7.15 21.57
N ILE A 112 10.03 7.54 20.92
CA ILE A 112 9.96 7.65 19.46
C ILE A 112 10.96 8.71 18.94
N LYS A 113 11.06 9.87 19.61
CA LYS A 113 12.03 10.92 19.28
C LYS A 113 13.48 10.44 19.40
N SER A 114 13.76 9.52 20.31
CA SER A 114 15.10 8.96 20.51
C SER A 114 15.53 7.99 19.39
N TYR A 115 14.57 7.42 18.64
CA TYR A 115 14.88 6.51 17.54
C TYR A 115 15.37 7.24 16.29
N SER A 116 14.90 8.47 16.02
CA SER A 116 15.34 9.26 14.88
C SER A 116 15.05 10.76 15.06
N PRO A 117 16.01 11.66 14.76
CA PRO A 117 15.79 13.11 14.76
C PRO A 117 15.02 13.61 13.53
N GLU A 118 14.81 12.76 12.51
CA GLU A 118 14.13 13.13 11.25
C GLU A 118 12.61 13.21 11.41
N LEU A 119 12.05 12.51 12.39
CA LEU A 119 10.60 12.42 12.61
C LEU A 119 10.07 13.64 13.38
N ILE A 120 8.94 14.19 12.94
CA ILE A 120 8.24 15.25 13.67
C ILE A 120 7.21 14.61 14.61
N VAL A 121 7.54 14.52 15.90
CA VAL A 121 6.74 13.79 16.89
C VAL A 121 5.92 14.75 17.77
N HIS A 122 4.59 14.57 17.74
CA HIS A 122 3.56 15.37 18.39
C HIS A 122 2.93 14.61 19.57
N PRO A 123 3.26 14.95 20.83
CA PRO A 123 2.76 14.28 22.04
C PRO A 123 1.37 14.79 22.44
N VAL A 124 0.36 14.55 21.60
CA VAL A 124 -0.99 15.13 21.77
C VAL A 124 -2.04 14.12 22.17
N LEU A 125 -1.83 12.82 21.93
CA LEU A 125 -2.80 11.79 22.32
C LEU A 125 -2.74 11.54 23.83
N GLU A 126 -3.86 11.13 24.40
CA GLU A 126 -4.04 10.88 25.83
C GLU A 126 -4.78 9.56 26.02
N GLU A 127 -4.49 8.86 27.12
CA GLU A 127 -5.13 7.59 27.49
C GLU A 127 -6.00 7.78 28.72
N SER A 128 -6.98 6.90 28.94
CA SER A 128 -7.99 7.06 30.02
C SER A 128 -7.38 7.29 31.41
N TYR A 129 -6.18 6.78 31.71
CA TYR A 129 -5.55 6.95 33.02
C TYR A 129 -5.04 8.37 33.29
N SER A 130 -4.74 9.15 32.25
CA SER A 130 -4.25 10.54 32.39
C SER A 130 -5.39 11.57 32.37
N VAL A 131 -6.64 11.12 32.24
CA VAL A 131 -7.80 11.95 31.95
C VAL A 131 -8.87 11.77 33.03
N GLY A 132 -9.14 12.84 33.79
CA GLY A 132 -10.26 12.86 34.74
C GLY A 132 -11.61 12.82 34.03
N ASP A 133 -12.61 12.12 34.59
CA ASP A 133 -13.92 11.94 33.95
C ASP A 133 -14.60 13.25 33.56
N ARG A 134 -14.47 14.30 34.38
CA ARG A 134 -15.06 15.62 34.11
C ARG A 134 -14.39 16.37 32.96
N ASP A 135 -13.18 15.98 32.59
CA ASP A 135 -12.35 16.68 31.60
C ASP A 135 -12.31 15.98 30.24
N LYS A 136 -12.88 14.77 30.12
CA LYS A 136 -12.85 13.94 28.91
C LYS A 136 -13.29 14.71 27.66
N ASP A 137 -14.43 15.38 27.70
CA ASP A 137 -14.95 16.13 26.54
C ASP A 137 -14.06 17.31 26.15
N HIS A 138 -13.47 17.99 27.13
CA HIS A 138 -12.56 19.10 26.88
C HIS A 138 -11.24 18.60 26.28
N ILE A 139 -10.67 17.54 26.86
CA ILE A 139 -9.42 16.95 26.41
C ILE A 139 -9.59 16.35 25.02
N SER A 140 -10.65 15.60 24.75
CA SER A 140 -10.94 15.04 23.43
C SER A 140 -10.99 16.13 22.34
N ARG A 141 -11.76 17.21 22.57
CA ARG A 141 -11.80 18.36 21.66
C ARG A 141 -10.44 18.99 21.43
N ARG A 142 -9.62 19.12 22.47
CA ARG A 142 -8.25 19.63 22.37
C ARG A 142 -7.37 18.70 21.53
N VAL A 143 -7.40 17.39 21.79
CA VAL A 143 -6.61 16.41 21.02
C VAL A 143 -6.96 16.49 19.54
N VAL A 144 -8.25 16.45 19.21
CA VAL A 144 -8.72 16.55 17.83
C VAL A 144 -8.28 17.87 17.20
N ALA A 145 -8.44 18.99 17.89
CA ALA A 145 -8.02 20.30 17.40
C ALA A 145 -6.50 20.41 17.16
N GLU A 146 -5.65 19.77 17.98
CA GLU A 146 -4.21 19.78 17.77
C GLU A 146 -3.79 19.02 16.49
N VAL A 147 -4.47 17.91 16.18
CA VAL A 147 -4.24 17.16 14.93
C VAL A 147 -4.81 17.94 13.74
N ASP A 148 -6.00 18.52 13.90
CA ASP A 148 -6.73 19.25 12.85
C ASP A 148 -5.95 20.44 12.28
N LYS A 149 -5.16 21.14 13.11
CA LYS A 149 -4.23 22.21 12.69
C LYS A 149 -3.30 21.81 11.54
N TRP A 150 -3.02 20.52 11.40
CA TRP A 150 -2.13 19.97 10.38
C TRP A 150 -2.87 19.21 9.28
N MET A 151 -4.18 18.95 9.43
CA MET A 151 -4.94 18.02 8.59
C MET A 151 -4.83 18.35 7.10
N GLU A 152 -5.09 19.61 6.73
CA GLU A 152 -5.01 20.09 5.34
C GLU A 152 -3.59 20.00 4.74
N ARG A 153 -2.57 19.84 5.59
CA ARG A 153 -1.19 19.68 5.14
C ARG A 153 -0.84 18.24 4.85
N PHE A 154 -1.59 17.26 5.33
CA PHE A 154 -1.23 15.86 5.12
C PHE A 154 -1.73 15.35 3.78
N ASP A 155 -0.86 14.61 3.09
CA ASP A 155 -1.24 13.92 1.86
C ASP A 155 -1.81 12.53 2.18
N CYS A 156 -1.52 11.95 3.35
CA CYS A 156 -2.10 10.71 3.83
C CYS A 156 -1.92 10.54 5.36
N LEU A 157 -2.94 9.98 6.03
CA LEU A 157 -2.86 9.51 7.41
C LEU A 157 -2.75 7.99 7.47
N VAL A 158 -1.89 7.48 8.36
CA VAL A 158 -1.83 6.09 8.79
C VAL A 158 -2.34 6.03 10.23
N VAL A 159 -3.36 5.23 10.50
CA VAL A 159 -4.01 5.14 11.81
C VAL A 159 -3.91 3.72 12.34
N GLY A 160 -3.42 3.60 13.57
CA GLY A 160 -3.42 2.34 14.32
C GLY A 160 -2.07 1.71 14.69
N PRO A 161 -0.92 1.97 14.03
CA PRO A 161 0.38 1.44 14.45
C PRO A 161 0.68 1.76 15.93
N GLY A 162 0.65 0.73 16.77
CA GLY A 162 0.87 0.87 18.21
C GLY A 162 -0.15 1.72 18.96
N LEU A 163 -1.38 1.86 18.43
CA LEU A 163 -2.42 2.68 19.05
C LEU A 163 -2.90 2.14 20.40
N GLY A 164 -2.87 0.81 20.58
CA GLY A 164 -3.51 0.18 21.73
C GLY A 164 -5.03 0.20 21.64
N ARG A 165 -5.70 -0.12 22.74
CA ARG A 165 -7.17 -0.26 22.80
C ARG A 165 -7.81 0.47 23.97
N ASP A 166 -7.13 1.52 24.44
CA ASP A 166 -7.70 2.41 25.46
C ASP A 166 -8.98 3.08 24.92
N PRO A 167 -10.14 2.97 25.60
CA PRO A 167 -11.41 3.47 25.07
C PRO A 167 -11.41 4.97 24.76
N PHE A 168 -10.85 5.79 25.66
CA PHE A 168 -10.81 7.24 25.47
C PHE A 168 -9.95 7.64 24.26
N LEU A 169 -8.80 6.99 24.10
CA LEU A 169 -7.92 7.19 22.95
C LEU A 169 -8.63 6.79 21.64
N LEU A 170 -9.32 5.64 21.63
CA LEU A 170 -10.07 5.17 20.46
C LEU A 170 -11.22 6.13 20.07
N ASP A 171 -11.89 6.74 21.05
CA ASP A 171 -12.91 7.76 20.79
C ASP A 171 -12.30 9.01 20.15
N CYS A 172 -11.16 9.50 20.66
CA CYS A 172 -10.44 10.62 20.06
C CYS A 172 -10.00 10.33 18.62
N VAL A 173 -9.46 9.13 18.37
CA VAL A 173 -9.04 8.71 17.03
C VAL A 173 -10.23 8.55 16.07
N SER A 174 -11.39 8.13 16.57
CA SER A 174 -12.62 8.09 15.77
C SER A 174 -12.98 9.48 15.22
N GLU A 175 -12.86 10.52 16.05
CA GLU A 175 -13.08 11.90 15.62
C GLU A 175 -12.01 12.38 14.64
N ILE A 176 -10.73 12.00 14.83
CA ILE A 176 -9.65 12.31 13.87
C ILE A 176 -9.93 11.69 12.50
N ILE A 177 -10.39 10.43 12.44
CA ILE A 177 -10.76 9.77 11.17
C ILE A 177 -11.91 10.52 10.49
N LYS A 178 -12.92 10.98 11.26
CA LYS A 178 -14.03 11.78 10.72
C LYS A 178 -13.55 13.11 10.15
N GLN A 179 -12.62 13.80 10.82
CA GLN A 179 -12.04 15.06 10.32
C GLN A 179 -11.21 14.84 9.05
N ALA A 180 -10.42 13.77 8.99
CA ALA A 180 -9.68 13.40 7.78
C ALA A 180 -10.61 13.15 6.58
N ARG A 181 -11.74 12.48 6.82
CA ARG A 181 -12.79 12.27 5.82
C ARG A 181 -13.42 13.59 5.36
N GLN A 182 -13.75 14.50 6.28
CA GLN A 182 -14.30 15.82 5.95
C GLN A 182 -13.31 16.66 5.12
N SER A 183 -12.02 16.50 5.39
CA SER A 183 -10.92 17.18 4.70
C SER A 183 -10.43 16.44 3.44
N ASN A 184 -11.07 15.33 3.06
CA ASN A 184 -10.70 14.51 1.88
C ASN A 184 -9.25 13.97 1.89
N VAL A 185 -8.69 13.79 3.08
CA VAL A 185 -7.35 13.24 3.32
C VAL A 185 -7.43 11.72 3.36
N PRO A 186 -6.65 10.97 2.55
CA PRO A 186 -6.71 9.52 2.58
C PRO A 186 -6.27 8.95 3.93
N VAL A 187 -6.88 7.84 4.32
CA VAL A 187 -6.63 7.19 5.61
C VAL A 187 -6.33 5.71 5.40
N ILE A 188 -5.17 5.27 5.86
CA ILE A 188 -4.78 3.86 5.94
C ILE A 188 -5.02 3.39 7.37
N ILE A 189 -5.80 2.33 7.52
CA ILE A 189 -6.17 1.74 8.80
C ILE A 189 -5.40 0.42 8.95
N ASP A 190 -4.48 0.39 9.91
CA ASP A 190 -3.66 -0.80 10.21
C ASP A 190 -3.68 -1.12 11.71
N GLY A 191 -3.24 -2.31 12.10
CA GLY A 191 -3.12 -2.70 13.51
C GLY A 191 -4.39 -2.48 14.34
N ASP A 192 -4.28 -1.81 15.48
CA ASP A 192 -5.46 -1.54 16.33
C ASP A 192 -6.42 -0.50 15.74
N GLY A 193 -6.03 0.23 14.70
CA GLY A 193 -6.98 1.00 13.87
C GLY A 193 -8.01 0.09 13.21
N LEU A 194 -7.61 -1.12 12.79
CA LEU A 194 -8.54 -2.11 12.23
C LEU A 194 -9.47 -2.67 13.32
N PHE A 195 -8.98 -2.80 14.55
CA PHE A 195 -9.85 -3.13 15.68
C PHE A 195 -10.93 -2.07 15.86
N LEU A 196 -10.55 -0.78 15.85
CA LEU A 196 -11.50 0.33 15.95
C LEU A 196 -12.54 0.30 14.82
N VAL A 197 -12.09 0.24 13.57
CA VAL A 197 -12.97 0.27 12.38
C VAL A 197 -13.85 -0.96 12.28
N THR A 198 -13.37 -2.15 12.68
CA THR A 198 -14.20 -3.36 12.69
C THR A 198 -15.38 -3.22 13.68
N ASN A 199 -15.18 -2.49 14.78
CA ASN A 199 -16.26 -2.22 15.74
C ASN A 199 -17.17 -1.05 15.31
N ASN A 200 -16.67 -0.13 14.46
CA ASN A 200 -17.43 0.99 13.92
C ASN A 200 -17.13 1.21 12.42
N LEU A 201 -17.75 0.41 11.57
CA LEU A 201 -17.54 0.46 10.12
C LEU A 201 -17.94 1.80 9.50
N GLY A 202 -18.83 2.57 10.15
CA GLY A 202 -19.26 3.89 9.69
C GLY A 202 -18.13 4.91 9.60
N LEU A 203 -16.99 4.67 10.27
CA LEU A 203 -15.79 5.50 10.16
C LEU A 203 -15.20 5.50 8.74
N VAL A 204 -15.32 4.38 8.00
CA VAL A 204 -14.72 4.21 6.67
C VAL A 204 -15.74 3.92 5.57
N SER A 205 -16.94 3.46 5.92
CA SER A 205 -17.97 3.12 4.94
C SER A 205 -18.35 4.33 4.08
N GLY A 206 -18.34 4.13 2.77
CA GLY A 206 -18.57 5.14 1.76
C GLY A 206 -17.43 6.13 1.58
N TYR A 207 -16.22 5.84 2.08
CA TYR A 207 -15.07 6.73 1.93
C TYR A 207 -13.98 6.16 1.00
N PRO A 208 -13.99 6.49 -0.31
CA PRO A 208 -13.13 5.87 -1.36
C PRO A 208 -11.62 5.99 -1.11
N LEU A 209 -11.21 6.85 -0.20
CA LEU A 209 -9.82 7.08 0.16
C LEU A 209 -9.39 6.37 1.46
N ALA A 210 -10.26 5.50 1.99
CA ALA A 210 -9.92 4.60 3.08
C ALA A 210 -9.29 3.31 2.56
N ILE A 211 -8.17 2.91 3.16
CA ILE A 211 -7.49 1.65 2.92
C ILE A 211 -7.45 0.84 4.21
N LEU A 212 -7.87 -0.41 4.18
CA LEU A 212 -7.74 -1.35 5.28
C LEU A 212 -6.61 -2.34 4.96
N THR A 213 -5.67 -2.56 5.88
CA THR A 213 -4.52 -3.45 5.66
C THR A 213 -4.53 -4.70 6.56
N PRO A 214 -5.60 -5.51 6.60
CA PRO A 214 -5.71 -6.59 7.57
C PRO A 214 -4.70 -7.72 7.35
N ASN A 215 -4.11 -8.20 8.45
CA ASN A 215 -3.48 -9.51 8.50
C ASN A 215 -4.53 -10.64 8.50
N VAL A 216 -4.08 -11.90 8.50
CA VAL A 216 -4.97 -13.08 8.46
C VAL A 216 -6.02 -13.07 9.58
N ASN A 217 -5.67 -12.63 10.79
CA ASN A 217 -6.58 -12.63 11.93
C ASN A 217 -7.54 -11.43 11.89
N GLU A 218 -7.05 -10.25 11.53
CA GLU A 218 -7.89 -9.06 11.32
C GLU A 218 -8.88 -9.28 10.19
N TYR A 219 -8.46 -9.92 9.09
CA TYR A 219 -9.31 -10.24 7.95
C TYR A 219 -10.42 -11.20 8.36
N LYS A 220 -10.12 -12.25 9.14
CA LYS A 220 -11.13 -13.15 9.69
C LYS A 220 -12.21 -12.41 10.49
N ARG A 221 -11.80 -11.46 11.33
CA ARG A 221 -12.74 -10.64 12.13
C ARG A 221 -13.60 -9.75 11.24
N LEU A 222 -13.01 -9.10 10.24
CA LEU A 222 -13.73 -8.27 9.27
C LEU A 222 -14.76 -9.08 8.48
N VAL A 223 -14.37 -10.24 7.94
CA VAL A 223 -15.27 -11.13 7.20
C VAL A 223 -16.44 -11.58 8.08
N GLN A 224 -16.17 -12.04 9.29
CA GLN A 224 -17.23 -12.45 10.21
C GLN A 224 -18.17 -11.28 10.55
N LYS A 225 -17.63 -10.07 10.75
CA LYS A 225 -18.42 -8.90 11.13
C LYS A 225 -19.30 -8.37 9.99
N VAL A 226 -18.80 -8.41 8.75
CA VAL A 226 -19.44 -7.77 7.58
C VAL A 226 -20.26 -8.77 6.77
N LEU A 227 -19.70 -9.94 6.49
CA LEU A 227 -20.33 -10.96 5.64
C LEU A 227 -21.02 -12.07 6.44
N ASN A 228 -20.85 -12.09 7.76
CA ASN A 228 -21.42 -13.10 8.66
C ASN A 228 -21.09 -14.54 8.23
N CYS A 229 -19.83 -14.77 7.82
CA CYS A 229 -19.33 -16.07 7.40
C CYS A 229 -17.85 -16.26 7.77
N GLU A 230 -17.33 -17.48 7.57
CA GLU A 230 -15.92 -17.78 7.76
C GLU A 230 -15.08 -17.43 6.53
N VAL A 231 -13.76 -17.34 6.71
CA VAL A 231 -12.83 -17.09 5.60
C VAL A 231 -12.82 -18.28 4.66
N ASN A 232 -13.04 -18.00 3.37
CA ASN A 232 -12.98 -18.98 2.31
C ASN A 232 -11.68 -18.80 1.52
N ASP A 233 -10.69 -19.66 1.79
CA ASP A 233 -9.41 -19.61 1.08
C ASP A 233 -9.48 -20.19 -0.35
N GLN A 234 -10.50 -20.99 -0.68
CA GLN A 234 -10.71 -21.50 -2.04
C GLN A 234 -11.21 -20.40 -2.98
N ASP A 235 -12.08 -19.52 -2.49
CA ASP A 235 -12.55 -18.32 -3.21
C ASP A 235 -12.06 -17.03 -2.54
N ALA A 236 -10.76 -16.96 -2.29
CA ALA A 236 -10.13 -15.81 -1.64
C ALA A 236 -10.37 -14.49 -2.39
N HIS A 237 -10.44 -14.53 -3.72
CA HIS A 237 -10.65 -13.36 -4.57
C HIS A 237 -12.11 -12.89 -4.52
N GLY A 238 -13.08 -13.81 -4.71
CA GLY A 238 -14.50 -13.47 -4.68
C GLY A 238 -14.96 -12.98 -3.30
N GLN A 239 -14.46 -13.59 -2.22
CA GLN A 239 -14.76 -13.15 -0.86
C GLN A 239 -14.19 -11.75 -0.57
N LEU A 240 -12.96 -11.45 -1.01
CA LEU A 240 -12.36 -10.13 -0.81
C LEU A 240 -13.13 -9.05 -1.58
N LEU A 241 -13.51 -9.32 -2.84
CA LEU A 241 -14.32 -8.42 -3.65
C LEU A 241 -15.65 -8.12 -2.97
N SER A 242 -16.34 -9.17 -2.50
CA SER A 242 -17.62 -9.06 -1.81
C SER A 242 -17.50 -8.28 -0.50
N LEU A 243 -16.42 -8.50 0.26
CA LEU A 243 -16.14 -7.79 1.50
C LEU A 243 -15.97 -6.28 1.25
N ALA A 244 -15.10 -5.90 0.31
CA ALA A 244 -14.84 -4.49 -0.01
C ALA A 244 -16.11 -3.80 -0.53
N LYS A 245 -16.88 -4.49 -1.39
CA LYS A 245 -18.17 -3.99 -1.90
C LYS A 245 -19.22 -3.80 -0.79
N GLN A 246 -19.27 -4.72 0.18
CA GLN A 246 -20.23 -4.67 1.28
C GLN A 246 -19.90 -3.57 2.31
N ILE A 247 -18.61 -3.34 2.60
CA ILE A 247 -18.20 -2.17 3.42
C ILE A 247 -18.50 -0.87 2.67
N GLY A 248 -18.33 -0.88 1.35
CA GLY A 248 -18.71 0.20 0.44
C GLY A 248 -17.62 1.26 0.33
N GLY A 249 -17.06 1.41 -0.86
CA GLY A 249 -16.12 2.48 -1.18
C GLY A 249 -14.84 2.43 -0.36
N VAL A 250 -14.29 1.26 -0.04
CA VAL A 250 -12.99 1.13 0.63
C VAL A 250 -12.08 0.22 -0.18
N THR A 251 -10.77 0.43 -0.06
CA THR A 251 -9.79 -0.53 -0.56
C THR A 251 -9.30 -1.44 0.56
N ILE A 252 -9.23 -2.73 0.31
CA ILE A 252 -8.74 -3.72 1.28
C ILE A 252 -7.49 -4.38 0.70
N LEU A 253 -6.36 -4.23 1.40
CA LEU A 253 -5.12 -4.97 1.18
C LEU A 253 -5.05 -6.11 2.22
N ARG A 254 -5.50 -7.30 1.81
CA ARG A 254 -5.41 -8.52 2.61
C ARG A 254 -3.97 -9.04 2.56
N LYS A 255 -3.24 -8.92 3.68
CA LYS A 255 -1.86 -9.40 3.83
C LYS A 255 -1.81 -10.92 3.85
N GLY A 256 -0.88 -11.53 3.09
CA GLY A 256 -0.78 -12.98 2.97
C GLY A 256 0.51 -13.49 2.35
N LYS A 257 0.52 -14.77 1.97
CA LYS A 257 1.63 -15.33 1.18
C LYS A 257 1.74 -14.59 -0.16
N CYS A 258 0.60 -14.40 -0.81
CA CYS A 258 0.38 -13.37 -1.82
C CYS A 258 -0.57 -12.34 -1.19
N ASP A 259 -0.33 -11.06 -1.43
CA ASP A 259 -1.27 -10.03 -0.98
C ASP A 259 -2.38 -9.91 -2.01
N LEU A 260 -3.62 -9.83 -1.53
CA LEU A 260 -4.79 -9.59 -2.37
C LEU A 260 -5.33 -8.19 -2.08
N ILE A 261 -5.65 -7.45 -3.14
CA ILE A 261 -6.00 -6.04 -3.07
C ILE A 261 -7.30 -5.86 -3.85
N SER A 262 -8.31 -5.25 -3.23
CA SER A 262 -9.58 -4.95 -3.89
C SER A 262 -10.18 -3.64 -3.44
N ASP A 263 -10.77 -2.91 -4.38
CA ASP A 263 -11.55 -1.70 -4.15
C ASP A 263 -13.07 -1.95 -4.21
N GLY A 264 -13.49 -3.23 -4.27
CA GLY A 264 -14.89 -3.62 -4.40
C GLY A 264 -15.37 -3.76 -5.86
N GLU A 265 -14.57 -3.33 -6.84
CA GLU A 265 -14.86 -3.48 -8.26
C GLU A 265 -13.94 -4.49 -8.93
N ILE A 266 -12.64 -4.45 -8.59
CA ILE A 266 -11.65 -5.39 -9.10
C ILE A 266 -10.85 -6.03 -7.97
N VAL A 267 -10.14 -7.12 -8.29
CA VAL A 267 -9.16 -7.74 -7.39
C VAL A 267 -7.84 -7.86 -8.12
N LYS A 268 -6.75 -7.54 -7.42
CA LYS A 268 -5.37 -7.74 -7.87
C LYS A 268 -4.56 -8.49 -6.83
N SER A 269 -3.51 -9.18 -7.29
CA SER A 269 -2.56 -9.87 -6.45
C SER A 269 -1.15 -9.33 -6.62
N VAL A 270 -0.38 -9.36 -5.54
CA VAL A 270 1.07 -9.19 -5.54
C VAL A 270 1.68 -10.45 -4.96
N SER A 271 2.31 -11.25 -5.83
CA SER A 271 2.86 -12.57 -5.49
C SER A 271 4.38 -12.60 -5.38
N SER A 272 5.05 -11.45 -5.55
CA SER A 272 6.50 -11.32 -5.44
C SER A 272 7.01 -11.88 -4.11
N HIS A 273 8.18 -12.51 -4.17
CA HIS A 273 8.79 -13.10 -3.00
C HIS A 273 9.17 -12.02 -1.99
N GLY A 274 8.70 -12.20 -0.75
CA GLY A 274 9.04 -11.35 0.39
C GLY A 274 10.16 -11.93 1.21
N SER A 275 9.88 -12.17 2.49
CA SER A 275 10.76 -12.93 3.38
C SER A 275 9.99 -14.07 4.04
N PRO A 276 10.58 -15.28 4.20
CA PRO A 276 10.00 -16.32 5.04
C PRO A 276 10.10 -15.97 6.54
N ARG A 277 10.91 -14.98 6.93
CA ARG A 277 11.04 -14.50 8.31
C ARG A 277 9.94 -13.49 8.63
N ARG A 278 9.19 -13.74 9.72
CA ARG A 278 8.11 -12.84 10.20
C ARG A 278 8.59 -11.85 11.26
N CYS A 279 8.94 -10.64 10.86
CA CYS A 279 9.28 -9.56 11.79
C CYS A 279 8.00 -8.84 12.24
N GLY A 280 7.91 -8.46 13.51
CA GLY A 280 6.70 -7.86 14.07
C GLY A 280 6.25 -6.57 13.36
N GLY A 281 7.19 -5.77 12.86
CA GLY A 281 6.90 -4.47 12.26
C GLY A 281 6.76 -4.43 10.73
N GLN A 282 6.65 -5.59 10.05
CA GLN A 282 6.47 -5.58 8.59
C GLN A 282 5.15 -4.92 8.16
N GLY A 283 4.09 -5.06 8.97
CA GLY A 283 2.82 -4.37 8.72
C GLY A 283 2.97 -2.85 8.81
N ASP A 284 3.74 -2.37 9.77
CA ASP A 284 4.02 -0.94 9.94
C ASP A 284 4.80 -0.38 8.74
N ILE A 285 5.82 -1.11 8.26
CA ILE A 285 6.53 -0.72 7.02
C ILE A 285 5.54 -0.65 5.86
N LEU A 286 4.64 -1.64 5.72
CA LEU A 286 3.65 -1.66 4.64
C LEU A 286 2.75 -0.42 4.69
N SER A 287 2.17 -0.10 5.85
CA SER A 287 1.24 1.02 5.96
C SER A 287 1.93 2.36 5.70
N GLY A 288 3.16 2.55 6.19
CA GLY A 288 4.00 3.70 5.83
C GLY A 288 4.30 3.77 4.33
N SER A 289 4.61 2.64 3.70
CA SER A 289 4.90 2.56 2.26
C SER A 289 3.67 2.90 1.41
N VAL A 290 2.52 2.32 1.75
CA VAL A 290 1.26 2.58 1.04
C VAL A 290 0.87 4.06 1.14
N ALA A 291 1.14 4.73 2.27
CA ALA A 291 0.86 6.16 2.43
C ALA A 291 1.60 7.03 1.41
N VAL A 292 2.89 6.77 1.20
CA VAL A 292 3.72 7.52 0.26
C VAL A 292 3.28 7.27 -1.18
N PHE A 293 3.12 6.00 -1.56
CA PHE A 293 2.72 5.67 -2.93
C PHE A 293 1.29 6.12 -3.24
N LEU A 294 0.38 6.11 -2.26
CA LEU A 294 -0.94 6.69 -2.42
C LEU A 294 -0.87 8.21 -2.66
N SER A 295 -0.05 8.91 -1.88
CA SER A 295 0.18 10.35 -2.07
C SER A 295 0.66 10.63 -3.50
N TRP A 296 1.69 9.93 -3.97
CA TRP A 296 2.22 10.13 -5.31
C TRP A 296 1.24 9.73 -6.42
N ALA A 297 0.53 8.60 -6.27
CA ALA A 297 -0.49 8.20 -7.23
C ALA A 297 -1.62 9.23 -7.35
N ARG A 298 -2.05 9.82 -6.23
CA ARG A 298 -3.04 10.91 -6.24
C ARG A 298 -2.51 12.15 -6.95
N GLN A 299 -1.28 12.58 -6.65
CA GLN A 299 -0.68 13.74 -7.30
C GLN A 299 -0.58 13.53 -8.82
N LEU A 300 -0.15 12.35 -9.27
CA LEU A 300 -0.05 12.01 -10.68
C LEU A 300 -1.41 12.05 -11.38
N ILE A 301 -2.44 11.44 -10.78
CA ILE A 301 -3.80 11.43 -11.36
C ILE A 301 -4.39 12.83 -11.44
N LEU A 302 -4.12 13.68 -10.45
CA LEU A 302 -4.54 15.08 -10.46
C LEU A 302 -3.80 15.90 -11.51
N ALA A 303 -2.53 15.59 -11.79
CA ALA A 303 -1.71 16.30 -12.77
C ALA A 303 -1.99 15.89 -14.22
N ASP A 304 -2.32 14.62 -14.48
CA ASP A 304 -2.47 14.06 -15.84
C ASP A 304 -3.91 14.09 -16.39
N GLU A 305 -4.85 14.80 -15.73
CA GLU A 305 -6.28 14.87 -16.09
C GLU A 305 -6.94 13.50 -16.39
N GLY A 306 -6.39 12.40 -15.86
CA GLY A 306 -6.91 11.04 -16.08
C GLY A 306 -6.46 10.31 -17.36
N ASN A 307 -5.50 10.85 -18.12
CA ASN A 307 -4.97 10.24 -19.35
C ASN A 307 -3.99 9.07 -19.13
N LEU A 308 -3.67 8.78 -17.86
CA LEU A 308 -2.83 7.67 -17.43
C LEU A 308 -3.16 6.34 -18.11
N ILE A 309 -2.17 5.80 -18.83
CA ILE A 309 -2.19 4.48 -19.45
C ILE A 309 -1.69 3.43 -18.43
N ILE A 310 -2.17 3.51 -17.19
CA ILE A 310 -1.92 2.49 -16.16
C ILE A 310 -3.25 1.95 -15.64
N SER A 311 -3.25 0.66 -15.30
CA SER A 311 -4.42 -0.03 -14.76
C SER A 311 -4.02 -0.77 -13.48
N PRO A 312 -4.76 -0.60 -12.37
CA PRO A 312 -5.99 0.18 -12.24
C PRO A 312 -5.77 1.70 -12.16
N LYS A 313 -6.82 2.49 -12.46
CA LYS A 313 -6.79 3.97 -12.32
C LYS A 313 -7.11 4.47 -10.90
N ASN A 314 -7.41 3.57 -9.97
CA ASN A 314 -7.75 3.93 -8.60
C ASN A 314 -6.47 4.19 -7.77
N PRO A 315 -6.25 5.40 -7.23
CA PRO A 315 -5.02 5.72 -6.49
C PRO A 315 -4.79 4.83 -5.27
N THR A 316 -5.83 4.39 -4.58
CA THR A 316 -5.70 3.49 -3.42
C THR A 316 -5.21 2.11 -3.83
N MET A 317 -5.69 1.58 -4.96
CA MET A 317 -5.22 0.33 -5.54
C MET A 317 -3.74 0.44 -5.96
N LEU A 318 -3.37 1.54 -6.64
CA LEU A 318 -1.99 1.80 -7.06
C LEU A 318 -1.05 1.87 -5.85
N GLY A 319 -1.42 2.64 -4.82
CA GLY A 319 -0.66 2.75 -3.58
C GLY A 319 -0.48 1.40 -2.86
N CYS A 320 -1.54 0.59 -2.79
CA CYS A 320 -1.49 -0.75 -2.19
C CYS A 320 -0.55 -1.70 -2.96
N ILE A 321 -0.65 -1.71 -4.29
CA ILE A 321 0.16 -2.58 -5.15
C ILE A 321 1.64 -2.20 -5.02
N ALA A 322 1.95 -0.91 -5.15
CA ALA A 322 3.32 -0.40 -5.04
C ALA A 322 3.93 -0.65 -3.65
N GLY A 323 3.18 -0.33 -2.58
CA GLY A 323 3.64 -0.55 -1.21
C GLY A 323 3.89 -2.03 -0.89
N SER A 324 3.00 -2.92 -1.33
CA SER A 324 3.18 -4.37 -1.18
C SER A 324 4.41 -4.88 -1.93
N ALA A 325 4.57 -4.49 -3.19
CA ALA A 325 5.68 -4.93 -4.03
C ALA A 325 7.04 -4.45 -3.50
N LEU A 326 7.14 -3.18 -3.10
CA LEU A 326 8.38 -2.64 -2.54
C LEU A 326 8.75 -3.31 -1.22
N LEU A 327 7.79 -3.46 -0.28
CA LEU A 327 8.04 -4.14 0.99
C LEU A 327 8.54 -5.57 0.76
N ARG A 328 7.90 -6.32 -0.16
CA ARG A 328 8.29 -7.69 -0.47
C ARG A 328 9.72 -7.74 -1.00
N LYS A 329 10.07 -6.88 -1.96
CA LYS A 329 11.44 -6.79 -2.49
C LYS A 329 12.46 -6.46 -1.38
N ALA A 330 12.18 -5.44 -0.57
CA ALA A 330 13.06 -5.05 0.53
C ALA A 330 13.23 -6.17 1.57
N ALA A 331 12.15 -6.88 1.89
CA ALA A 331 12.18 -8.02 2.79
C ALA A 331 12.99 -9.20 2.23
N SER A 332 12.93 -9.44 0.91
CA SER A 332 13.75 -10.46 0.24
C SER A 332 15.23 -10.11 0.35
N LEU A 333 15.61 -8.88 0.02
CA LEU A 333 17.00 -8.42 0.10
C LEU A 333 17.54 -8.49 1.54
N ALA A 334 16.78 -8.01 2.51
CA ALA A 334 17.17 -8.09 3.92
C ALA A 334 17.32 -9.56 4.39
N PHE A 335 16.46 -10.45 3.92
CA PHE A 335 16.55 -11.88 4.23
C PHE A 335 17.71 -12.58 3.52
N GLU A 336 18.06 -12.16 2.32
CA GLU A 336 19.22 -12.67 1.61
C GLU A 336 20.50 -12.45 2.40
N ASP A 337 20.65 -11.27 3.02
CA ASP A 337 21.79 -10.92 3.87
C ASP A 337 21.70 -11.54 5.29
N ARG A 338 20.58 -11.33 5.99
CA ARG A 338 20.47 -11.64 7.43
C ARG A 338 19.85 -13.01 7.72
N LYS A 339 19.18 -13.64 6.77
CA LYS A 339 18.49 -14.94 6.94
C LYS A 339 17.62 -14.94 8.21
N ARG A 340 17.90 -15.84 9.17
CA ARG A 340 17.11 -16.00 10.41
C ARG A 340 17.14 -14.74 11.29
N SER A 341 18.22 -13.96 11.26
CA SER A 341 18.38 -12.78 12.10
C SER A 341 17.72 -11.52 11.53
N THR A 342 17.10 -11.58 10.34
CA THR A 342 16.39 -10.43 9.74
C THR A 342 15.43 -9.80 10.75
N LEU A 343 15.57 -8.50 10.96
CA LEU A 343 14.71 -7.64 11.77
C LEU A 343 13.92 -6.66 10.91
N THR A 344 12.98 -5.94 11.52
CA THR A 344 12.23 -4.87 10.83
C THR A 344 13.16 -3.77 10.30
N THR A 345 14.19 -3.41 11.08
CA THR A 345 15.17 -2.37 10.70
C THR A 345 16.00 -2.78 9.49
N ASP A 346 16.38 -4.06 9.35
CA ASP A 346 17.11 -4.52 8.16
C ASP A 346 16.27 -4.36 6.88
N ILE A 347 14.96 -4.60 6.98
CA ILE A 347 14.02 -4.40 5.86
C ILE A 347 13.94 -2.91 5.50
N ILE A 348 13.87 -2.04 6.51
CA ILE A 348 13.84 -0.58 6.32
C ILE A 348 15.09 -0.09 5.58
N GLU A 349 16.27 -0.58 5.94
CA GLU A 349 17.51 -0.21 5.25
C GLU A 349 17.57 -0.69 3.80
N CYS A 350 16.79 -1.71 3.44
CA CYS A 350 16.68 -2.18 2.06
C CYS A 350 15.64 -1.41 1.22
N LEU A 351 14.79 -0.56 1.81
CA LEU A 351 13.72 0.12 1.07
C LEU A 351 14.24 1.01 -0.05
N GLY A 352 15.18 1.91 0.26
CA GLY A 352 15.75 2.84 -0.73
C GLY A 352 16.41 2.11 -1.90
N ARG A 353 17.26 1.12 -1.60
CA ARG A 353 17.89 0.28 -2.64
C ARG A 353 16.86 -0.48 -3.47
N SER A 354 15.81 -1.02 -2.83
CA SER A 354 14.76 -1.76 -3.54
C SER A 354 14.00 -0.88 -4.51
N LEU A 355 13.76 0.39 -4.13
CA LEU A 355 13.12 1.37 -4.98
C LEU A 355 14.05 1.78 -6.11
N GLU A 356 15.32 2.09 -5.83
CA GLU A 356 16.34 2.46 -6.82
C GLU A 356 16.50 1.39 -7.91
N ASP A 357 16.53 0.11 -7.54
CA ASP A 357 16.60 -1.00 -8.49
C ASP A 357 15.40 -1.03 -9.48
N ILE A 358 14.26 -0.44 -9.11
CA ILE A 358 13.04 -0.38 -9.95
C ILE A 358 12.91 0.99 -10.62
N CYS A 359 13.14 2.08 -9.90
CA CYS A 359 12.98 3.45 -10.33
C CYS A 359 14.28 4.21 -10.02
N PRO A 360 15.31 4.09 -10.87
CA PRO A 360 16.58 4.77 -10.62
C PRO A 360 16.41 6.28 -10.55
N ALA A 361 16.96 6.91 -9.52
CA ALA A 361 17.02 8.36 -9.42
C ALA A 361 17.90 8.90 -10.57
N CYS A 362 17.32 9.70 -11.46
CA CYS A 362 17.99 10.28 -12.62
C CYS A 362 18.60 11.65 -12.32
#